data_AF-A0A913X7M3-F1
#
_entry.id   AF-A0A913X7M3-F1
#
_cell.length_a   1.000
_cell.length_b   1.000
_cell.length_c   1.000
_cell.angle_alpha   90.00
_cell.angle_beta   90.00
_cell.angle_gamma   90.00
#
_symmetry.space_group_name_H-M   'P 1'
#
loop_
_entity.id
_entity.type
_entity.pdbx_description
1 polymer ?
#
loop_
_entity_poly.entity_id
_entity_poly.type
_entity_poly.pdbx_seq_one_letter_code
_entity_poly.pdbx_strand_id
1 'polypeptide(L)'
;MESCSDSEYGSNVIDDPEFAAIIRSVEQAIDNGILPQRIYQGSSGSYFVKNKEGKTVGVFKPKDEEPYGHLNPKWTKWCHKVCCPCCFGRTCLVPNQGYLSEAGASLVDTKIGLNVVPKTKVVRLASDTFNYTPFDRAKARSKKFATERFPDSLGKHVKAGLPPKMGSFQLFVEGYKDAEYHIRRFESEPLPSATLHDFLIQFQKMVCLDYVIRNTDRGNDNWLINYEKTPEIDESVKIQGTEEGETGWDVVNSPKIYVAAIDNGLAFPYKHPDSWRAYPFYWAWLPYAKEPFKDEVIDLVLPKLSNMNFVQDLTDDLYHLFREDKGFDRSTFEKQLAVLRGQILNLSQALRDKKSALQLVQMPVVTVERKRFEGDDLHRNPDRSHSEAFTQSFQHRPPFFSWC
;
A
#
# COMPACT_ATOMS: atom_id res chain seq x y z
N MET A 1 25.93 -24.76 -3.48
CA MET A 1 24.53 -24.99 -3.90
C MET A 1 23.79 -25.49 -2.67
N GLU A 2 23.21 -24.58 -1.90
CA GLU A 2 22.40 -24.97 -0.74
C GLU A 2 21.05 -25.48 -1.22
N SER A 3 20.76 -26.74 -0.90
CA SER A 3 19.43 -27.31 -1.08
C SER A 3 18.46 -26.64 -0.12
N CYS A 4 17.65 -25.70 -0.62
CA CYS A 4 16.46 -25.26 0.11
C CYS A 4 15.58 -26.48 0.39
N SER A 5 15.42 -26.80 1.67
CA SER A 5 14.54 -27.87 2.14
C SER A 5 13.09 -27.57 1.75
N ASP A 6 12.32 -28.60 1.40
CA ASP A 6 10.90 -28.51 1.04
C ASP A 6 10.00 -28.01 2.21
N SER A 7 10.58 -27.67 3.38
CA SER A 7 9.94 -27.06 4.55
C SER A 7 9.71 -25.54 4.44
N GLU A 8 10.21 -24.87 3.40
CA GLU A 8 10.09 -23.39 3.26
C GLU A 8 8.74 -22.90 2.68
N TYR A 9 7.84 -23.79 2.27
CA TYR A 9 6.55 -23.41 1.67
C TYR A 9 5.41 -23.46 2.69
N GLY A 10 5.45 -22.54 3.66
CA GLY A 10 4.30 -22.31 4.56
C GLY A 10 3.04 -21.94 3.79
N SER A 11 1.89 -22.48 4.20
CA SER A 11 0.58 -22.06 3.71
C SER A 11 0.32 -20.59 4.06
N ASN A 12 -0.57 -19.94 3.31
CA ASN A 12 -1.06 -18.62 3.67
C ASN A 12 -1.73 -18.68 5.06
N VAL A 13 -1.21 -17.94 6.03
CA VAL A 13 -1.85 -17.71 7.34
C VAL A 13 -2.46 -16.32 7.29
N ILE A 14 -3.78 -16.25 7.25
CA ILE A 14 -4.53 -15.00 7.04
C ILE A 14 -5.62 -14.92 8.11
N ASP A 15 -5.46 -14.00 9.06
CA ASP A 15 -6.38 -13.82 10.19
C ASP A 15 -7.70 -13.11 9.83
N ASP A 16 -7.90 -12.80 8.55
CA ASP A 16 -9.10 -12.17 8.01
C ASP A 16 -9.88 -13.20 7.18
N PRO A 17 -11.03 -13.71 7.67
CA PRO A 17 -11.78 -14.77 7.00
C PRO A 17 -12.28 -14.40 5.59
N GLU A 18 -12.64 -13.15 5.37
CA GLU A 18 -13.13 -12.65 4.08
C GLU A 18 -11.98 -12.64 3.06
N PHE A 19 -10.84 -12.06 3.45
CA PHE A 19 -9.65 -12.06 2.59
C PHE A 19 -9.15 -13.50 2.35
N ALA A 20 -9.17 -14.37 3.37
CA ALA A 20 -8.81 -15.77 3.23
C ALA A 20 -9.76 -16.54 2.29
N ALA A 21 -11.05 -16.20 2.26
CA ALA A 21 -12.00 -16.78 1.30
C ALA A 21 -11.66 -16.36 -0.15
N ILE A 22 -11.28 -15.11 -0.37
CA ILE A 22 -10.85 -14.62 -1.69
C ILE A 22 -9.58 -15.35 -2.15
N ILE A 23 -8.57 -15.46 -1.29
CA ILE A 23 -7.32 -16.18 -1.63
C ILE A 23 -7.59 -17.66 -1.93
N ARG A 24 -8.44 -18.33 -1.15
CA ARG A 24 -8.85 -19.72 -1.45
C ARG A 24 -9.57 -19.83 -2.79
N SER A 25 -10.44 -18.87 -3.11
CA SER A 25 -11.11 -18.85 -4.42
C SER A 25 -10.13 -18.65 -5.57
N VAL A 26 -9.08 -17.86 -5.37
CA VAL A 26 -8.00 -17.65 -6.33
C VAL A 26 -7.17 -18.92 -6.54
N GLU A 27 -6.75 -19.57 -5.45
CA GLU A 27 -5.98 -20.82 -5.52
C GLU A 27 -6.78 -21.89 -6.29
N GLN A 28 -8.07 -22.02 -5.99
CA GLN A 28 -8.96 -22.94 -6.71
C GLN A 28 -9.18 -22.53 -8.17
N ALA A 29 -9.18 -21.25 -8.51
CA ALA A 29 -9.27 -20.79 -9.90
C ALA A 29 -8.01 -21.21 -10.69
N ILE A 30 -6.83 -21.03 -10.09
CA ILE A 30 -5.54 -21.44 -10.67
C ILE A 30 -5.50 -22.95 -10.89
N ASP A 31 -5.92 -23.73 -9.90
CA ASP A 31 -5.97 -25.20 -9.99
C ASP A 31 -6.91 -25.67 -11.12
N ASN A 32 -7.97 -24.91 -11.42
CA ASN A 32 -8.90 -25.15 -12.51
C ASN A 32 -8.45 -24.53 -13.86
N GLY A 33 -7.23 -24.02 -13.95
CA GLY A 33 -6.67 -23.46 -15.20
C GLY A 33 -7.10 -22.03 -15.52
N ILE A 34 -7.79 -21.34 -14.61
CA ILE A 34 -8.09 -19.90 -14.72
C ILE A 34 -6.90 -19.14 -14.16
N LEU A 35 -5.93 -18.87 -15.03
CA LEU A 35 -4.63 -18.34 -14.63
C LEU A 35 -4.62 -16.81 -14.49
N PRO A 36 -3.78 -16.24 -13.60
CA PRO A 36 -3.56 -14.81 -13.49
C PRO A 36 -3.01 -14.23 -14.79
N GLN A 37 -3.49 -13.05 -15.15
CA GLN A 37 -3.13 -12.36 -16.40
C GLN A 37 -2.14 -11.24 -16.12
N ARG A 38 -1.03 -11.22 -16.86
CA ARG A 38 0.01 -10.22 -16.68
C ARG A 38 -0.46 -8.82 -17.09
N ILE A 39 -0.16 -7.85 -16.25
CA ILE A 39 -0.32 -6.41 -16.52
C ILE A 39 0.97 -5.92 -17.20
N TYR A 40 0.85 -5.39 -18.42
CA TYR A 40 2.01 -4.94 -19.19
C TYR A 40 2.46 -3.51 -18.85
N GLN A 41 1.52 -2.68 -18.38
CA GLN A 41 1.78 -1.36 -17.84
C GLN A 41 2.57 -1.44 -16.52
N GLY A 42 3.33 -0.39 -16.18
CA GLY A 42 4.18 -0.35 -14.99
C GLY A 42 5.61 -0.86 -15.23
N SER A 43 6.41 -1.08 -14.18
CA SER A 43 7.84 -1.43 -14.30
C SER A 43 8.27 -2.74 -13.64
N SER A 44 7.33 -3.47 -13.03
CA SER A 44 7.49 -4.74 -12.33
C SER A 44 6.62 -5.85 -12.94
N GLY A 45 6.78 -7.09 -12.46
CA GLY A 45 5.77 -8.13 -12.63
C GLY A 45 4.52 -7.81 -11.81
N SER A 46 3.37 -7.68 -12.46
CA SER A 46 2.08 -7.46 -11.82
C SER A 46 1.02 -8.26 -12.57
N TYR A 47 0.06 -8.84 -11.85
CA TYR A 47 -0.89 -9.79 -12.41
C TYR A 47 -2.30 -9.50 -11.92
N PHE A 48 -3.26 -9.40 -12.84
CA PHE A 48 -4.69 -9.50 -12.51
C PHE A 48 -5.00 -10.95 -12.15
N VAL A 49 -5.48 -11.15 -10.94
CA VAL A 49 -5.82 -12.46 -10.40
C VAL A 49 -7.33 -12.63 -10.41
N LYS A 50 -7.78 -13.83 -10.79
CA LYS A 50 -9.18 -14.13 -11.06
C LYS A 50 -9.73 -15.17 -10.08
N ASN A 51 -11.02 -15.11 -9.82
CA ASN A 51 -11.76 -16.16 -9.12
C ASN A 51 -12.22 -17.27 -10.09
N LYS A 52 -13.00 -18.23 -9.59
CA LYS A 52 -13.50 -19.37 -10.38
C LYS A 52 -14.45 -18.96 -11.50
N GLU A 53 -15.12 -17.82 -11.33
CA GLU A 53 -16.03 -17.24 -12.31
C GLU A 53 -15.27 -16.45 -13.39
N GLY A 54 -13.94 -16.34 -13.29
CA GLY A 54 -13.09 -15.59 -14.22
C GLY A 54 -13.10 -14.08 -14.00
N LYS A 55 -13.75 -13.58 -12.94
CA LYS A 55 -13.78 -12.18 -12.54
C LYS A 55 -12.46 -11.81 -11.86
N THR A 56 -11.92 -10.63 -12.18
CA THR A 56 -10.73 -10.09 -11.50
C THR A 56 -11.10 -9.74 -10.06
N VAL A 57 -10.37 -10.32 -9.10
CA VAL A 57 -10.60 -10.10 -7.66
C VAL A 57 -9.41 -9.44 -6.96
N GLY A 58 -8.24 -9.42 -7.60
CA GLY A 58 -7.07 -8.76 -7.03
C GLY A 58 -5.94 -8.53 -8.01
N VAL A 59 -4.96 -7.77 -7.56
CA VAL A 59 -3.67 -7.57 -8.22
C VAL A 59 -2.59 -8.20 -7.35
N PHE A 60 -1.82 -9.11 -7.94
CA PHE A 60 -0.69 -9.76 -7.28
C PHE A 60 0.64 -9.25 -7.85
N LYS A 61 1.55 -8.84 -6.96
CA LYS A 61 2.90 -8.37 -7.28
C LYS A 61 3.94 -9.24 -6.57
N PRO A 62 4.53 -10.24 -7.24
CA PRO A 62 5.52 -11.12 -6.63
C PRO A 62 6.84 -10.39 -6.37
N LYS A 63 7.41 -10.58 -5.17
CA LYS A 63 8.65 -9.96 -4.70
C LYS A 63 9.81 -10.14 -5.68
N ASP A 64 9.98 -11.34 -6.21
CA ASP A 64 11.11 -11.69 -7.06
C ASP A 64 11.02 -11.11 -8.49
N GLU A 65 9.89 -10.53 -8.88
CA GLU A 65 9.68 -9.85 -10.17
C GLU A 65 9.57 -8.32 -10.04
N GLU A 66 9.85 -7.77 -8.86
CA GLU A 66 9.99 -6.33 -8.63
C GLU A 66 11.13 -5.71 -9.47
N PRO A 67 11.22 -4.36 -9.59
CA PRO A 67 12.25 -3.71 -10.38
C PRO A 67 13.69 -4.14 -10.04
N TYR A 68 13.94 -4.45 -8.76
CA TYR A 68 15.23 -4.96 -8.26
C TYR A 68 15.23 -6.47 -8.00
N GLY A 69 14.11 -7.15 -8.25
CA GLY A 69 13.98 -8.59 -8.15
C GLY A 69 14.86 -9.31 -9.18
N HIS A 70 15.38 -10.48 -8.79
CA HIS A 70 16.29 -11.26 -9.61
C HIS A 70 15.60 -11.93 -10.82
N LEU A 71 14.26 -11.99 -10.83
CA LEU A 71 13.44 -12.51 -11.92
C LEU A 71 12.60 -11.42 -12.59
N ASN A 72 13.03 -10.14 -12.53
CA ASN A 72 12.34 -9.08 -13.23
C ASN A 72 12.24 -9.39 -14.74
N PRO A 73 11.02 -9.51 -15.30
CA PRO A 73 10.82 -9.86 -16.70
C PRO A 73 11.11 -8.72 -17.69
N LYS A 74 11.39 -7.49 -17.23
CA LYS A 74 11.75 -6.34 -18.07
C LYS A 74 13.28 -6.19 -18.13
N TRP A 75 13.90 -6.75 -19.18
CA TRP A 75 15.35 -6.77 -19.46
C TRP A 75 16.03 -5.39 -19.46
N THR A 76 15.31 -4.32 -19.82
CA THR A 76 15.83 -2.96 -19.96
C THR A 76 16.44 -2.38 -18.69
N LYS A 77 15.98 -2.77 -17.50
CA LYS A 77 16.58 -2.30 -16.23
C LYS A 77 17.85 -3.07 -15.83
N TRP A 78 18.08 -4.28 -16.34
CA TRP A 78 19.36 -4.97 -16.13
C TRP A 78 20.50 -4.26 -16.89
N CYS A 79 20.30 -3.88 -18.15
CA CYS A 79 21.25 -3.05 -18.89
C CYS A 79 21.50 -1.69 -18.19
N HIS A 80 20.46 -1.03 -17.67
CA HIS A 80 20.64 0.24 -16.95
C HIS A 80 21.31 0.09 -15.56
N LYS A 81 21.06 -1.03 -14.85
CA LYS A 81 21.71 -1.37 -13.57
C LYS A 81 23.23 -1.58 -13.71
N VAL A 82 23.67 -2.07 -14.87
CA VAL A 82 25.09 -2.32 -15.16
C VAL A 82 25.80 -1.06 -15.67
N CYS A 83 25.12 -0.16 -16.39
CA CYS A 83 25.76 0.99 -17.04
C CYS A 83 25.74 2.33 -16.24
N CYS A 84 24.84 2.54 -15.26
CA CYS A 84 24.74 3.82 -14.50
C CYS A 84 24.32 3.65 -13.02
N PRO A 85 25.19 3.13 -12.13
CA PRO A 85 24.84 2.84 -10.73
C PRO A 85 24.57 4.08 -9.85
N CYS A 86 25.11 5.26 -10.17
CA CYS A 86 24.93 6.50 -9.40
C CYS A 86 23.60 7.23 -9.69
N CYS A 87 22.91 6.88 -10.79
CA CYS A 87 21.69 7.56 -11.23
C CYS A 87 20.43 6.70 -11.08
N PHE A 88 20.52 5.44 -10.66
CA PHE A 88 19.39 4.52 -10.71
C PHE A 88 18.89 4.09 -9.33
N GLY A 89 17.60 4.36 -9.11
CA GLY A 89 16.85 3.94 -7.94
C GLY A 89 16.62 5.02 -6.89
N ARG A 90 15.60 4.77 -6.06
CA ARG A 90 15.27 5.63 -4.93
C ARG A 90 16.19 5.27 -3.78
N THR A 91 17.32 5.95 -3.70
CA THR A 91 18.39 5.66 -2.72
C THR A 91 17.90 5.70 -1.26
N CYS A 92 16.80 6.38 -0.97
CA CYS A 92 16.16 6.43 0.35
C CYS A 92 15.26 5.22 0.68
N LEU A 93 15.05 4.28 -0.25
CA LEU A 93 14.21 3.10 -0.06
C LEU A 93 15.07 1.84 0.13
N VAL A 94 14.54 0.88 0.89
CA VAL A 94 15.13 -0.46 1.00
C VAL A 94 14.85 -1.24 -0.30
N PRO A 95 15.86 -1.82 -0.96
CA PRO A 95 15.63 -2.59 -2.18
C PRO A 95 14.77 -3.83 -1.94
N ASN A 96 13.93 -4.18 -2.93
CA ASN A 96 13.22 -5.48 -3.01
C ASN A 96 12.25 -5.78 -1.83
N GLN A 97 11.68 -4.73 -1.26
CA GLN A 97 10.63 -4.78 -0.22
C GLN A 97 9.35 -4.04 -0.66
N GLY A 98 9.12 -3.88 -1.96
CA GLY A 98 7.95 -3.16 -2.46
C GLY A 98 6.63 -3.81 -2.03
N TYR A 99 6.57 -5.14 -2.05
CA TYR A 99 5.42 -5.90 -1.56
C TYR A 99 5.10 -5.67 -0.07
N LEU A 100 6.12 -5.43 0.77
CA LEU A 100 5.91 -5.03 2.18
C LEU A 100 5.42 -3.60 2.28
N SER A 101 5.92 -2.69 1.44
CA SER A 101 5.41 -1.32 1.35
C SER A 101 3.93 -1.29 0.96
N GLU A 102 3.51 -2.13 0.02
CA GLU A 102 2.09 -2.29 -0.36
C GLU A 102 1.21 -2.78 0.81
N ALA A 103 1.64 -3.86 1.48
CA ALA A 103 0.92 -4.39 2.63
C ALA A 103 0.93 -3.42 3.82
N GLY A 104 2.06 -2.74 4.05
CA GLY A 104 2.25 -1.75 5.10
C GLY A 104 1.36 -0.52 4.92
N ALA A 105 1.14 -0.08 3.68
CA ALA A 105 0.19 0.99 3.39
C ALA A 105 -1.25 0.59 3.75
N SER A 106 -1.67 -0.64 3.42
CA SER A 106 -2.99 -1.15 3.82
C SER A 106 -3.13 -1.33 5.34
N LEU A 107 -2.05 -1.69 6.03
CA LEU A 107 -1.99 -1.79 7.48
C LEU A 107 -2.18 -0.40 8.13
N VAL A 108 -1.41 0.60 7.69
CA VAL A 108 -1.53 1.99 8.17
C VAL A 108 -2.93 2.54 7.89
N ASP A 109 -3.46 2.33 6.69
CA ASP A 109 -4.82 2.74 6.29
C ASP A 109 -5.89 2.16 7.22
N THR A 110 -5.85 0.85 7.46
CA THR A 110 -6.80 0.14 8.32
C THR A 110 -6.68 0.60 9.77
N LYS A 111 -5.46 0.72 10.29
CA LYS A 111 -5.20 1.08 11.69
C LYS A 111 -5.64 2.51 12.00
N ILE A 112 -5.49 3.44 11.06
CA ILE A 112 -5.99 4.82 11.20
C ILE A 112 -7.50 4.91 10.88
N GLY A 113 -8.04 3.97 10.09
CA GLY A 113 -9.44 3.99 9.65
C GLY A 113 -9.69 4.95 8.49
N LEU A 114 -8.70 5.11 7.59
CA LEU A 114 -8.80 5.97 6.41
C LEU A 114 -9.71 5.34 5.35
N ASN A 115 -9.58 4.03 5.14
CA ASN A 115 -10.37 3.24 4.19
C ASN A 115 -10.23 3.72 2.74
N VAL A 116 -9.02 4.11 2.34
CA VAL A 116 -8.70 4.52 0.97
C VAL A 116 -7.78 3.53 0.27
N VAL A 117 -7.07 2.64 0.99
CA VAL A 117 -6.27 1.58 0.37
C VAL A 117 -7.11 0.31 0.22
N PRO A 118 -7.30 -0.23 -1.00
CA PRO A 118 -7.91 -1.55 -1.14
C PRO A 118 -7.10 -2.58 -0.34
N LYS A 119 -7.79 -3.39 0.46
CA LYS A 119 -7.17 -4.31 1.42
C LYS A 119 -6.04 -5.10 0.74
N THR A 120 -4.83 -4.99 1.31
CA THR A 120 -3.62 -5.58 0.73
C THR A 120 -2.86 -6.37 1.78
N LYS A 121 -2.52 -7.62 1.49
CA LYS A 121 -1.74 -8.48 2.39
C LYS A 121 -0.62 -9.20 1.65
N VAL A 122 0.38 -9.66 2.41
CA VAL A 122 1.41 -10.56 1.88
C VAL A 122 0.78 -11.95 1.72
N VAL A 123 0.92 -12.53 0.53
CA VAL A 123 0.44 -13.88 0.22
C VAL A 123 1.48 -14.64 -0.58
N ARG A 124 1.29 -15.95 -0.67
CA ARG A 124 2.06 -16.86 -1.51
C ARG A 124 1.15 -17.50 -2.54
N LEU A 125 1.46 -17.30 -3.81
CA LEU A 125 0.72 -17.90 -4.94
C LEU A 125 1.70 -18.60 -5.88
N ALA A 126 1.29 -19.72 -6.47
CA ALA A 126 2.00 -20.39 -7.55
C ALA A 126 1.12 -20.36 -8.80
N SER A 127 1.69 -20.02 -9.96
CA SER A 127 0.95 -20.08 -11.22
C SER A 127 1.90 -20.20 -12.42
N ASP A 128 1.52 -20.96 -13.44
CA ASP A 128 2.33 -21.13 -14.64
C ASP A 128 2.62 -19.81 -15.39
N THR A 129 1.79 -18.78 -15.21
CA THR A 129 1.93 -17.46 -15.84
C THR A 129 2.96 -16.56 -15.16
N PHE A 130 3.39 -16.87 -13.93
CA PHE A 130 4.46 -16.12 -13.26
C PHE A 130 5.84 -16.41 -13.87
N ASN A 131 6.81 -15.53 -13.63
CA ASN A 131 8.14 -15.67 -14.19
C ASN A 131 9.02 -16.57 -13.31
N TYR A 132 9.32 -17.78 -13.77
CA TYR A 132 10.16 -18.75 -13.06
C TYR A 132 11.44 -19.04 -13.84
N THR A 133 12.48 -19.47 -13.13
CA THR A 133 13.72 -19.91 -13.79
C THR A 133 13.49 -21.19 -14.60
N PRO A 134 14.30 -21.47 -15.63
CA PRO A 134 14.25 -22.74 -16.34
C PRO A 134 14.42 -23.96 -15.42
N PHE A 135 15.22 -23.79 -14.36
CA PHE A 135 15.45 -24.83 -13.35
C PHE A 135 14.18 -25.11 -12.54
N ASP A 136 13.48 -24.09 -12.06
CA ASP A 136 12.23 -24.26 -11.31
C ASP A 136 11.17 -24.97 -12.16
N ARG A 137 11.06 -24.59 -13.44
CA ARG A 137 10.14 -25.23 -14.38
C ARG A 137 10.52 -26.69 -14.63
N ALA A 138 11.80 -27.01 -14.80
CA ALA A 138 12.27 -28.38 -14.96
C ALA A 138 12.00 -29.22 -13.70
N LYS A 139 12.31 -28.68 -12.51
CA LYS A 139 12.05 -29.34 -11.21
C LYS A 139 10.57 -29.62 -11.00
N ALA A 140 9.70 -28.66 -11.31
CA ALA A 140 8.25 -28.84 -11.22
C ALA A 140 7.73 -29.94 -12.16
N ARG A 141 8.23 -30.00 -13.41
CA ARG A 141 7.89 -31.07 -14.37
C ARG A 141 8.35 -32.44 -13.89
N SER A 142 9.58 -32.55 -13.41
CA SER A 142 10.12 -33.81 -12.88
C SER A 142 9.35 -34.29 -11.65
N LYS A 143 9.00 -33.40 -10.72
CA LYS A 143 8.17 -33.73 -9.55
C LYS A 143 6.78 -34.19 -10.00
N LYS A 144 6.14 -33.50 -10.94
CA LYS A 144 4.82 -33.90 -11.49
C LYS A 144 4.87 -35.29 -12.12
N PHE A 145 5.86 -35.56 -12.96
CA PHE A 145 6.05 -36.87 -13.57
C PHE A 145 6.27 -37.98 -12.53
N ALA A 146 7.10 -37.74 -11.52
CA ALA A 146 7.35 -38.71 -10.46
C ALA A 146 6.08 -39.03 -9.64
N THR A 147 5.28 -38.01 -9.32
CA THR A 147 4.02 -38.16 -8.58
C THR A 147 2.96 -38.92 -9.40
N GLU A 148 2.84 -38.62 -10.71
CA GLU A 148 1.92 -39.34 -11.61
C GLU A 148 2.36 -40.80 -11.84
N ARG A 149 3.67 -41.07 -11.87
CA ARG A 149 4.23 -42.41 -12.16
C ARG A 149 4.24 -43.34 -10.95
N PHE A 150 4.38 -42.80 -9.74
CA PHE A 150 4.49 -43.53 -8.48
C PHE A 150 3.54 -42.98 -7.39
N PRO A 151 2.21 -43.09 -7.59
CA PRO A 151 1.22 -42.49 -6.69
C PRO A 151 1.26 -43.10 -5.28
N ASP A 152 1.51 -44.40 -5.16
CA ASP A 152 1.43 -45.14 -3.88
C ASP A 152 2.64 -44.92 -2.96
N SER A 153 3.80 -44.54 -3.50
CA SER A 153 5.05 -44.35 -2.72
C SER A 153 5.46 -42.88 -2.53
N LEU A 154 5.22 -42.00 -3.52
CA LEU A 154 5.59 -40.58 -3.45
C LEU A 154 4.39 -39.62 -3.43
N GLY A 155 3.22 -40.05 -3.93
CA GLY A 155 2.10 -39.15 -4.21
C GLY A 155 1.45 -38.46 -3.00
N LYS A 156 1.58 -39.02 -1.79
CA LYS A 156 1.02 -38.42 -0.57
C LYS A 156 1.91 -37.38 0.11
N HIS A 157 3.22 -37.38 -0.15
CA HIS A 157 4.17 -36.57 0.61
C HIS A 157 4.88 -35.48 -0.21
N VAL A 158 4.75 -35.49 -1.54
CA VAL A 158 5.37 -34.47 -2.41
C VAL A 158 4.30 -33.55 -3.00
N LYS A 159 4.31 -32.28 -2.58
CA LYS A 159 3.51 -31.23 -3.22
C LYS A 159 4.08 -30.97 -4.61
N ALA A 160 3.47 -31.55 -5.64
CA ALA A 160 3.83 -31.32 -7.03
C ALA A 160 3.38 -29.91 -7.46
N GLY A 161 4.18 -29.23 -8.29
CA GLY A 161 3.87 -27.90 -8.81
C GLY A 161 5.05 -26.94 -8.79
N LEU A 162 4.82 -25.73 -9.29
CA LEU A 162 5.76 -24.61 -9.22
C LEU A 162 5.88 -24.09 -7.79
N PRO A 163 7.05 -23.55 -7.39
CA PRO A 163 7.22 -23.01 -6.06
C PRO A 163 6.36 -21.74 -5.86
N PRO A 164 5.55 -21.65 -4.78
CA PRO A 164 4.83 -20.43 -4.45
C PRO A 164 5.73 -19.22 -4.32
N LYS A 165 5.38 -18.14 -5.02
CA LYS A 165 6.03 -16.82 -4.93
C LYS A 165 5.35 -16.00 -3.84
N MET A 166 6.16 -15.40 -2.97
CA MET A 166 5.70 -14.40 -2.01
C MET A 166 5.50 -13.06 -2.74
N GLY A 167 4.43 -12.34 -2.41
CA GLY A 167 4.15 -11.02 -2.97
C GLY A 167 2.99 -10.34 -2.27
N SER A 168 2.69 -9.11 -2.68
CA SER A 168 1.51 -8.39 -2.20
C SER A 168 0.31 -8.79 -3.05
N PHE A 169 -0.83 -9.02 -2.40
CA PHE A 169 -2.13 -9.19 -3.04
C PHE A 169 -3.06 -8.11 -2.57
N GLN A 170 -3.43 -7.22 -3.49
CA GLN A 170 -4.35 -6.11 -3.27
C GLN A 170 -5.70 -6.45 -3.87
N LEU A 171 -6.79 -6.22 -3.14
CA LEU A 171 -8.15 -6.39 -3.67
C LEU A 171 -8.38 -5.46 -4.86
N PHE A 172 -9.04 -5.98 -5.89
CA PHE A 172 -9.43 -5.21 -7.06
C PHE A 172 -10.66 -4.34 -6.76
N VAL A 173 -10.66 -3.10 -7.22
CA VAL A 173 -11.79 -2.16 -7.04
C VAL A 173 -12.48 -1.88 -8.37
N GLU A 174 -13.79 -2.08 -8.43
CA GLU A 174 -14.60 -1.92 -9.64
C GLU A 174 -15.18 -0.51 -9.76
N GLY A 175 -15.35 -0.01 -10.99
CA GLY A 175 -15.95 1.31 -11.25
C GLY A 175 -14.98 2.50 -11.10
N TYR A 176 -13.74 2.25 -10.68
CA TYR A 176 -12.71 3.27 -10.52
C TYR A 176 -11.99 3.60 -11.83
N LYS A 177 -11.55 4.85 -11.97
CA LYS A 177 -10.66 5.33 -13.04
C LYS A 177 -9.55 6.19 -12.46
N ASP A 178 -8.47 6.38 -13.22
CA ASP A 178 -7.34 7.23 -12.82
C ASP A 178 -7.82 8.60 -12.36
N ALA A 179 -7.24 9.12 -11.28
CA ALA A 179 -7.64 10.41 -10.74
C ALA A 179 -7.41 11.53 -11.77
N GLU A 180 -6.33 11.44 -12.56
CA GLU A 180 -6.09 12.37 -13.67
C GLU A 180 -7.27 12.45 -14.65
N TYR A 181 -7.93 11.33 -14.95
CA TYR A 181 -9.12 11.32 -15.82
C TYR A 181 -10.27 12.13 -15.21
N HIS A 182 -10.54 11.96 -13.92
CA HIS A 182 -11.64 12.65 -13.24
C HIS A 182 -11.33 14.13 -12.96
N ILE A 183 -10.12 14.44 -12.51
CA ILE A 183 -9.69 15.82 -12.22
C ILE A 183 -9.80 16.70 -13.46
N ARG A 184 -9.32 16.23 -14.62
CA ARG A 184 -9.46 16.96 -15.89
C ARG A 184 -10.92 17.26 -16.25
N ARG A 185 -11.84 16.36 -15.88
CA ARG A 185 -13.29 16.58 -16.09
C ARG A 185 -13.87 17.57 -15.10
N PHE A 186 -13.41 17.55 -13.84
CA PHE A 186 -13.87 18.49 -12.81
C PHE A 186 -13.45 19.93 -13.10
N GLU A 187 -12.38 20.15 -13.87
CA GLU A 187 -12.00 21.47 -14.38
C GLU A 187 -13.04 22.04 -15.36
N SER A 188 -13.60 21.19 -16.23
CA SER A 188 -14.66 21.59 -17.18
C SER A 188 -16.07 21.56 -16.59
N GLU A 189 -16.35 20.59 -15.72
CA GLU A 189 -17.63 20.33 -15.09
C GLU A 189 -17.42 20.23 -13.57
N PRO A 190 -17.44 21.37 -12.85
CA PRO A 190 -17.21 21.37 -11.41
C PRO A 190 -18.19 20.47 -10.67
N LEU A 191 -17.68 19.79 -9.63
CA LEU A 191 -18.51 18.97 -8.75
C LEU A 191 -19.56 19.84 -8.02
N PRO A 192 -20.79 19.34 -7.82
CA PRO A 192 -21.75 19.96 -6.91
C PRO A 192 -21.14 20.11 -5.50
N SER A 193 -21.53 21.17 -4.77
CA SER A 193 -20.89 21.52 -3.48
C SER A 193 -20.84 20.37 -2.47
N ALA A 194 -21.90 19.57 -2.36
CA ALA A 194 -21.94 18.42 -1.47
C ALA A 194 -20.95 17.32 -1.90
N THR A 195 -20.94 16.96 -3.19
CA THR A 195 -20.00 15.96 -3.72
C THR A 195 -18.55 16.45 -3.67
N LEU A 196 -18.30 17.75 -3.85
CA LEU A 196 -16.98 18.34 -3.68
C LEU A 196 -16.50 18.20 -2.23
N HIS A 197 -17.39 18.41 -1.26
CA HIS A 197 -17.10 18.22 0.15
C HIS A 197 -16.66 16.78 0.45
N ASP A 198 -17.44 15.80 -0.02
CA ASP A 198 -17.13 14.38 0.16
C ASP A 198 -15.81 13.99 -0.54
N PHE A 199 -15.57 14.53 -1.74
CA PHE A 199 -14.31 14.35 -2.45
C PHE A 199 -13.12 14.90 -1.67
N LEU A 200 -13.25 16.09 -1.07
CA LEU A 200 -12.18 16.68 -0.26
C LEU A 200 -11.85 15.82 0.96
N ILE A 201 -12.85 15.23 1.62
CA ILE A 201 -12.62 14.29 2.73
C ILE A 201 -11.83 13.06 2.25
N GLN A 202 -12.24 12.44 1.13
CA GLN A 202 -11.56 11.27 0.56
C GLN A 202 -10.12 11.60 0.12
N PHE A 203 -9.94 12.74 -0.54
CA PHE A 203 -8.63 13.25 -0.95
C PHE A 203 -7.72 13.49 0.26
N GLN A 204 -8.22 14.15 1.31
CA GLN A 204 -7.44 14.44 2.50
C GLN A 204 -7.09 13.20 3.32
N LYS A 205 -7.93 12.15 3.31
CA LYS A 205 -7.58 10.83 3.86
C LYS A 205 -6.39 10.20 3.13
N MET A 206 -6.39 10.25 1.79
CA MET A 206 -5.23 9.81 0.99
C MET A 206 -3.98 10.65 1.30
N VAL A 207 -4.12 11.98 1.45
CA VAL A 207 -3.01 12.85 1.86
C VAL A 207 -2.42 12.39 3.20
N CYS A 208 -3.26 12.11 4.20
CA CYS A 208 -2.81 11.60 5.50
C CYS A 208 -2.02 10.30 5.37
N LEU A 209 -2.53 9.34 4.57
CA LEU A 209 -1.82 8.09 4.29
C LEU A 209 -0.44 8.36 3.69
N ASP A 210 -0.40 9.04 2.54
CA ASP A 210 0.82 9.28 1.77
C ASP A 210 1.88 10.03 2.59
N TYR A 211 1.45 10.97 3.42
CA TYR A 211 2.35 11.72 4.28
C TYR A 211 2.94 10.82 5.38
N VAL A 212 2.11 10.05 6.10
CA VAL A 212 2.56 9.13 7.17
C VAL A 212 3.56 8.10 6.65
N ILE A 213 3.25 7.46 5.52
CA ILE A 213 4.15 6.44 4.93
C ILE A 213 5.30 7.05 4.13
N ARG A 214 5.31 8.38 3.97
CA ARG A 214 6.17 9.14 3.06
C ARG A 214 6.28 8.46 1.69
N ASN A 215 5.16 8.39 0.99
CA ASN A 215 5.13 7.86 -0.37
C ASN A 215 6.04 8.70 -1.29
N THR A 216 6.81 8.01 -2.14
CA THR A 216 7.81 8.62 -3.04
C THR A 216 7.42 8.51 -4.52
N ASP A 217 6.23 7.97 -4.81
CA ASP A 217 5.73 7.75 -6.18
C ASP A 217 4.23 7.99 -6.38
N ARG A 218 3.62 8.88 -5.60
CA ARG A 218 2.21 9.25 -5.83
C ARG A 218 2.07 10.28 -6.95
N GLY A 219 1.96 9.80 -8.19
CA GLY A 219 1.43 10.55 -9.34
C GLY A 219 -0.11 10.56 -9.38
N ASN A 220 -0.71 11.37 -10.26
CA ASN A 220 -2.18 11.42 -10.44
C ASN A 220 -2.76 10.22 -11.22
N ASP A 221 -1.89 9.39 -11.76
CA ASP A 221 -2.14 8.07 -12.36
C ASP A 221 -2.11 6.93 -11.31
N ASN A 222 -1.53 7.18 -10.13
CA ASN A 222 -1.35 6.18 -9.07
C ASN A 222 -2.39 6.27 -7.95
N TRP A 223 -3.52 6.92 -8.18
CA TRP A 223 -4.70 6.83 -7.32
C TRP A 223 -5.94 6.96 -8.20
N LEU A 224 -7.01 6.33 -7.77
CA LEU A 224 -8.22 6.19 -8.55
C LEU A 224 -9.37 6.94 -7.89
N ILE A 225 -10.32 7.38 -8.71
CA ILE A 225 -11.59 7.96 -8.28
C ILE A 225 -12.71 7.09 -8.87
N ASN A 226 -13.66 6.70 -8.03
CA ASN A 226 -14.96 6.25 -8.48
C ASN A 226 -15.94 7.40 -8.24
N TYR A 227 -16.57 7.88 -9.32
CA TYR A 227 -17.57 8.93 -9.25
C TYR A 227 -18.85 8.46 -9.93
N GLU A 228 -19.84 8.15 -9.10
CA GLU A 228 -21.16 7.67 -9.50
C GLU A 228 -22.07 8.89 -9.67
N LYS A 229 -22.07 9.46 -10.89
CA LYS A 229 -23.11 10.40 -11.32
C LYS A 229 -24.41 9.61 -11.33
N THR A 230 -25.38 9.96 -10.49
CA THR A 230 -26.64 9.24 -10.37
C THR A 230 -27.28 8.97 -11.72
N PRO A 231 -27.73 7.72 -11.96
CA PRO A 231 -29.17 7.56 -12.17
C PRO A 231 -29.67 6.21 -11.63
N GLU A 232 -30.58 6.22 -10.65
CA GLU A 232 -31.58 5.16 -10.49
C GLU A 232 -32.64 5.68 -9.51
N ILE A 233 -33.82 6.01 -10.06
CA ILE A 233 -35.05 6.08 -9.26
C ILE A 233 -35.29 4.63 -8.85
N ASP A 234 -35.29 4.37 -7.55
CA ASP A 234 -35.67 3.05 -7.05
C ASP A 234 -37.17 2.85 -7.32
N GLU A 235 -37.51 2.24 -8.45
CA GLU A 235 -38.91 1.94 -8.80
C GLU A 235 -39.55 0.95 -7.82
N SER A 236 -38.77 0.26 -6.99
CA SER A 236 -39.32 -0.60 -5.94
C SER A 236 -39.97 0.19 -4.79
N VAL A 237 -39.69 1.50 -4.68
CA VAL A 237 -40.33 2.40 -3.72
C VAL A 237 -41.67 2.95 -4.25
N LYS A 238 -42.01 2.72 -5.52
CA LYS A 238 -43.27 3.21 -6.13
C LYS A 238 -44.54 2.46 -5.70
N ILE A 239 -44.47 1.43 -4.88
CA ILE A 239 -45.66 0.65 -4.47
C ILE A 239 -45.75 0.54 -2.95
N GLN A 240 -46.13 1.63 -2.31
CA GLN A 240 -47.03 1.62 -1.15
C GLN A 240 -47.58 3.05 -0.97
N GLY A 241 -48.53 3.40 -1.83
CA GLY A 241 -49.35 4.59 -1.62
C GLY A 241 -50.22 4.37 -0.39
N THR A 242 -49.88 5.06 0.71
CA THR A 242 -50.85 5.38 1.74
C THR A 242 -51.56 6.66 1.33
N GLU A 243 -52.87 6.56 1.14
CA GLU A 243 -53.77 7.69 1.02
C GLU A 243 -53.67 8.54 2.30
N GLU A 244 -52.86 9.60 2.28
CA GLU A 244 -53.03 10.84 3.05
C GLU A 244 -51.79 11.75 2.86
N GLY A 245 -51.95 12.79 2.03
CA GLY A 245 -51.63 14.16 2.46
C GLY A 245 -50.19 14.67 2.63
N GLU A 246 -49.12 13.90 2.44
CA GLU A 246 -47.75 14.45 2.47
C GLU A 246 -46.96 14.14 1.20
N THR A 247 -46.50 15.19 0.52
CA THR A 247 -45.66 15.11 -0.67
C THR A 247 -44.34 14.41 -0.34
N GLY A 248 -44.27 13.11 -0.58
CA GLY A 248 -43.02 12.35 -0.57
C GLY A 248 -42.12 12.87 -1.68
N TRP A 249 -41.20 13.76 -1.33
CA TRP A 249 -40.12 14.17 -2.23
C TRP A 249 -39.32 12.93 -2.60
N ASP A 250 -39.36 12.56 -3.88
CA ASP A 250 -38.52 11.51 -4.46
C ASP A 250 -37.08 11.67 -3.96
N VAL A 251 -36.60 10.72 -3.15
CA VAL A 251 -35.24 10.76 -2.58
C VAL A 251 -34.27 10.42 -3.70
N VAL A 252 -33.92 11.43 -4.50
CA VAL A 252 -32.83 11.32 -5.48
C VAL A 252 -31.55 11.07 -4.68
N ASN A 253 -30.94 9.90 -4.87
CA ASN A 253 -29.66 9.59 -4.24
C ASN A 253 -28.62 10.67 -4.63
N SER A 254 -27.95 11.24 -3.64
CA SER A 254 -26.84 12.17 -3.90
C SER A 254 -25.70 11.43 -4.62
N PRO A 255 -25.04 12.06 -5.61
CA PRO A 255 -23.88 11.47 -6.29
C PRO A 255 -22.81 11.07 -5.27
N LYS A 256 -22.28 9.85 -5.41
CA LYS A 256 -21.25 9.30 -4.51
C LYS A 256 -19.88 9.40 -5.15
N ILE A 257 -18.87 9.70 -4.33
CA ILE A 257 -17.48 9.79 -4.78
C ILE A 257 -16.53 9.13 -3.78
N TYR A 258 -15.61 8.32 -4.30
CA TYR A 258 -14.66 7.54 -3.51
C TYR A 258 -13.26 7.64 -4.11
N VAL A 259 -12.23 7.54 -3.26
CA VAL A 259 -10.82 7.50 -3.67
C VAL A 259 -10.21 6.16 -3.29
N ALA A 260 -9.45 5.57 -4.21
CA ALA A 260 -8.63 4.39 -3.95
C ALA A 260 -7.14 4.69 -4.17
N ALA A 261 -6.34 4.58 -3.12
CA ALA A 261 -4.88 4.72 -3.15
C ALA A 261 -4.22 3.37 -3.50
N ILE A 262 -3.83 3.22 -4.77
CA ILE A 262 -3.20 2.01 -5.31
C ILE A 262 -1.69 2.20 -5.49
N ASP A 263 -0.95 1.15 -5.82
CA ASP A 263 0.49 1.22 -6.12
C ASP A 263 1.35 1.90 -5.03
N ASN A 264 1.27 1.38 -3.81
CA ASN A 264 1.97 1.89 -2.63
C ASN A 264 3.35 1.26 -2.42
N GLY A 265 3.92 0.60 -3.43
CA GLY A 265 5.16 -0.18 -3.31
C GLY A 265 6.45 0.63 -3.11
N LEU A 266 6.36 1.96 -3.12
CA LEU A 266 7.51 2.87 -3.06
C LEU A 266 7.32 3.91 -1.94
N ALA A 267 7.04 3.42 -0.74
CA ALA A 267 6.90 4.18 0.50
C ALA A 267 7.84 3.62 1.59
N PHE A 268 7.69 4.09 2.82
CA PHE A 268 8.52 3.74 3.98
C PHE A 268 10.02 3.94 3.75
N PRO A 269 10.47 5.15 3.36
CA PRO A 269 11.89 5.43 3.21
C PRO A 269 12.62 5.41 4.57
N TYR A 270 13.86 4.92 4.57
CA TYR A 270 14.70 4.89 5.77
C TYR A 270 15.41 6.22 6.04
N LYS A 271 15.31 7.18 5.11
CA LYS A 271 15.72 8.58 5.29
C LYS A 271 14.87 9.46 4.40
N HIS A 272 14.72 10.74 4.73
CA HIS A 272 14.09 11.66 3.79
C HIS A 272 14.92 11.79 2.51
N PRO A 273 14.27 12.03 1.35
CA PRO A 273 14.99 12.17 0.08
C PRO A 273 16.01 13.33 0.12
N ASP A 274 17.16 13.14 -0.53
CA ASP A 274 18.16 14.20 -0.65
C ASP A 274 17.64 15.31 -1.61
N SER A 275 17.98 16.58 -1.37
CA SER A 275 17.37 17.74 -2.05
C SER A 275 17.47 17.76 -3.59
N TRP A 276 18.37 16.97 -4.19
CA TRP A 276 18.52 16.84 -5.65
C TRP A 276 17.56 15.80 -6.26
N ARG A 277 16.84 15.02 -5.42
CA ARG A 277 15.75 14.11 -5.79
C ARG A 277 14.65 14.19 -4.75
N ALA A 278 13.79 15.21 -4.86
CA ALA A 278 12.82 15.52 -3.81
C ALA A 278 11.64 14.53 -3.66
N TYR A 279 11.36 13.70 -4.68
CA TYR A 279 10.18 12.80 -4.76
C TYR A 279 8.92 13.49 -4.20
N PRO A 280 8.42 14.52 -4.90
CA PRO A 280 7.31 15.33 -4.43
C PRO A 280 6.01 14.54 -4.40
N PHE A 281 5.06 14.98 -3.58
CA PHE A 281 3.68 14.51 -3.63
C PHE A 281 2.96 15.25 -4.77
N TYR A 282 2.61 14.55 -5.87
CA TYR A 282 2.07 15.26 -7.04
C TYR A 282 0.70 15.90 -6.79
N TRP A 283 -0.08 15.33 -5.88
CA TRP A 283 -1.34 15.92 -5.47
C TRP A 283 -1.20 17.29 -4.80
N ALA A 284 0.00 17.68 -4.32
CA ALA A 284 0.23 18.98 -3.70
C ALA A 284 0.05 20.16 -4.67
N TRP A 285 0.14 19.91 -5.99
CA TRP A 285 -0.12 20.92 -7.02
C TRP A 285 -1.59 21.07 -7.38
N LEU A 286 -2.46 20.18 -6.91
CA LEU A 286 -3.89 20.28 -7.18
C LEU A 286 -4.49 21.43 -6.37
N PRO A 287 -5.52 22.13 -6.89
CA PRO A 287 -6.21 23.18 -6.16
C PRO A 287 -6.77 22.68 -4.82
N TYR A 288 -7.21 21.42 -4.76
CA TYR A 288 -7.72 20.75 -3.56
C TYR A 288 -6.70 20.68 -2.42
N ALA A 289 -5.39 20.70 -2.70
CA ALA A 289 -4.37 20.70 -1.67
C ALA A 289 -4.25 22.04 -0.93
N LYS A 290 -4.84 23.11 -1.48
CA LYS A 290 -4.87 24.44 -0.84
C LYS A 290 -6.00 24.56 0.19
N GLU A 291 -6.98 23.67 0.15
CA GLU A 291 -8.07 23.62 1.11
C GLU A 291 -7.56 23.16 2.49
N PRO A 292 -7.91 23.86 3.59
CA PRO A 292 -7.66 23.39 4.95
C PRO A 292 -8.22 21.99 5.19
N PHE A 293 -7.57 21.21 6.07
CA PHE A 293 -8.12 19.94 6.51
C PHE A 293 -9.53 20.11 7.06
N LYS A 294 -10.45 19.26 6.59
CA LYS A 294 -11.85 19.22 7.05
C LYS A 294 -11.91 18.68 8.47
N ASP A 295 -12.85 19.19 9.26
CA ASP A 295 -12.98 18.82 10.67
C ASP A 295 -13.24 17.31 10.81
N GLU A 296 -13.96 16.69 9.88
CA GLU A 296 -14.18 15.24 9.83
C GLU A 296 -12.88 14.44 9.69
N VAL A 297 -11.90 14.96 8.95
CA VAL A 297 -10.58 14.31 8.80
C VAL A 297 -9.74 14.54 10.05
N ILE A 298 -9.80 15.74 10.64
CA ILE A 298 -9.10 16.07 11.89
C ILE A 298 -9.60 15.17 13.01
N ASP A 299 -10.92 15.08 13.21
CA ASP A 299 -11.55 14.30 14.26
C ASP A 299 -11.30 12.79 14.10
N LEU A 300 -11.15 12.32 12.85
CA LEU A 300 -10.80 10.93 12.56
C LEU A 300 -9.33 10.62 12.90
N VAL A 301 -8.41 11.50 12.50
CA VAL A 301 -6.97 11.19 12.42
C VAL A 301 -6.19 11.70 13.65
N LEU A 302 -6.44 12.93 14.09
CA LEU A 302 -5.66 13.58 15.13
C LEU A 302 -5.70 12.83 16.48
N PRO A 303 -6.85 12.35 16.99
CA PRO A 303 -6.89 11.61 18.26
C PRO A 303 -6.03 10.34 18.25
N LYS A 304 -5.88 9.71 17.08
CA LYS A 304 -5.03 8.52 16.92
C LYS A 304 -3.55 8.90 16.87
N LEU A 305 -3.18 9.82 15.99
CA LEU A 305 -1.78 10.18 15.75
C LEU A 305 -1.13 10.96 16.90
N SER A 306 -1.92 11.67 17.71
CA SER A 306 -1.44 12.34 18.93
C SER A 306 -1.32 11.41 20.13
N ASN A 307 -1.85 10.19 20.06
CA ASN A 307 -1.74 9.17 21.11
C ASN A 307 -0.47 8.33 20.91
N MET A 308 0.48 8.45 21.84
CA MET A 308 1.75 7.71 21.77
C MET A 308 1.57 6.19 21.81
N ASN A 309 0.57 5.67 22.53
CA ASN A 309 0.31 4.23 22.57
C ASN A 309 -0.16 3.73 21.19
N PHE A 310 -1.06 4.47 20.54
CA PHE A 310 -1.50 4.14 19.18
C PHE A 310 -0.33 4.12 18.19
N VAL A 311 0.56 5.12 18.26
CA VAL A 311 1.75 5.19 17.40
C VAL A 311 2.69 4.02 17.69
N GLN A 312 2.92 3.68 18.96
CA GLN A 312 3.74 2.53 19.34
C GLN A 312 3.16 1.23 18.80
N ASP A 313 1.88 0.97 19.02
CA ASP A 313 1.17 -0.21 18.50
C ASP A 313 1.24 -0.25 16.96
N LEU A 314 1.12 0.89 16.26
CA LEU A 314 1.27 0.94 14.81
C LEU A 314 2.69 0.55 14.38
N THR A 315 3.71 1.03 15.08
CA THR A 315 5.10 0.65 14.76
C THR A 315 5.41 -0.81 15.06
N ASP A 316 4.79 -1.39 16.09
CA ASP A 316 4.92 -2.81 16.42
C ASP A 316 4.25 -3.70 15.37
N ASP A 317 3.05 -3.34 14.90
CA ASP A 317 2.39 -4.04 13.79
C ASP A 317 3.24 -4.00 12.51
N LEU A 318 3.82 -2.83 12.18
CA LEU A 318 4.74 -2.69 11.05
C LEU A 318 6.00 -3.54 11.24
N TYR A 319 6.53 -3.65 12.46
CA TYR A 319 7.67 -4.50 12.77
C TYR A 319 7.33 -5.98 12.51
N HIS A 320 6.16 -6.43 12.96
CA HIS A 320 5.69 -7.79 12.74
C HIS A 320 5.51 -8.12 11.25
N LEU A 321 5.05 -7.17 10.44
CA LEU A 321 4.97 -7.32 8.99
C LEU A 321 6.35 -7.34 8.32
N PHE A 322 7.21 -6.37 8.61
CA PHE A 322 8.47 -6.18 7.87
C PHE A 322 9.51 -7.25 8.22
N ARG A 323 9.49 -7.80 9.43
CA ARG A 323 10.41 -8.86 9.87
C ARG A 323 10.21 -10.21 9.18
N GLU A 324 9.10 -10.39 8.45
CA GLU A 324 8.87 -11.60 7.65
C GLU A 324 9.81 -11.71 6.45
N ASP A 325 10.39 -10.58 6.01
CA ASP A 325 11.33 -10.57 4.91
C ASP A 325 12.69 -11.18 5.31
N LYS A 326 13.20 -12.10 4.49
CA LYS A 326 14.52 -12.71 4.72
C LYS A 326 15.67 -11.67 4.73
N GLY A 327 15.48 -10.53 4.06
CA GLY A 327 16.45 -9.42 4.00
C GLY A 327 16.20 -8.34 5.05
N PHE A 328 15.35 -8.59 6.06
CA PHE A 328 15.05 -7.61 7.10
C PHE A 328 16.30 -7.23 7.90
N ASP A 329 16.59 -5.93 7.93
CA ASP A 329 17.62 -5.34 8.78
C ASP A 329 16.98 -4.42 9.83
N ARG A 330 17.16 -4.77 11.11
CA ARG A 330 16.55 -4.05 12.21
C ARG A 330 17.02 -2.59 12.28
N SER A 331 18.30 -2.33 12.00
CA SER A 331 18.85 -0.97 12.07
C SER A 331 18.21 -0.05 11.03
N THR A 332 18.07 -0.53 9.80
CA THR A 332 17.40 0.18 8.71
C THR A 332 15.92 0.38 9.01
N PHE A 333 15.24 -0.62 9.57
CA PHE A 333 13.85 -0.51 9.96
C PHE A 333 13.61 0.56 11.03
N GLU A 334 14.47 0.66 12.04
CA GLU A 334 14.37 1.73 13.05
C GLU A 334 14.49 3.13 12.42
N LYS A 335 15.30 3.28 11.36
CA LYS A 335 15.38 4.53 10.60
C LYS A 335 14.12 4.80 9.77
N GLN A 336 13.47 3.78 9.19
CA GLN A 336 12.15 3.91 8.57
C GLN A 336 11.12 4.41 9.59
N LEU A 337 11.11 3.84 10.80
CA LEU A 337 10.24 4.29 11.87
C LEU A 337 10.57 5.71 12.35
N ALA A 338 11.84 6.11 12.35
CA ALA A 338 12.23 7.48 12.69
C ALA A 338 11.68 8.52 11.69
N VAL A 339 11.68 8.19 10.40
CA VAL A 339 11.02 9.00 9.37
C VAL A 339 9.50 9.03 9.59
N LEU A 340 8.86 7.87 9.75
CA LEU A 340 7.42 7.76 9.96
C LEU A 340 6.94 8.56 11.18
N ARG A 341 7.65 8.47 12.31
CA ARG A 341 7.34 9.26 13.52
C ARG A 341 7.49 10.76 13.29
N GLY A 342 8.49 11.18 12.51
CA GLY A 342 8.64 12.57 12.08
C GLY A 342 7.49 13.07 11.21
N GLN A 343 7.00 12.24 10.29
CA GLN A 343 5.81 12.55 9.49
C GLN A 343 4.56 12.66 10.37
N ILE A 344 4.37 11.72 11.31
CA ILE A 344 3.25 11.75 12.27
C ILE A 344 3.28 13.04 13.10
N LEU A 345 4.46 13.46 13.55
CA LEU A 345 4.62 14.70 14.32
C LEU A 345 4.16 15.93 13.51
N ASN A 346 4.66 16.08 12.28
CA ASN A 346 4.28 17.19 11.41
C ASN A 346 2.80 17.17 11.05
N LEU A 347 2.25 16.01 10.70
CA LEU A 347 0.83 15.86 10.36
C LEU A 347 -0.06 16.22 11.56
N SER A 348 0.28 15.73 12.75
CA SER A 348 -0.47 16.05 13.98
C SER A 348 -0.49 17.55 14.26
N GLN A 349 0.65 18.24 14.07
CA GLN A 349 0.71 19.68 14.23
C GLN A 349 -0.10 20.42 13.16
N ALA A 350 -0.01 19.99 11.89
CA ALA A 350 -0.78 20.59 10.81
C ALA A 350 -2.30 20.45 11.00
N LEU A 351 -2.77 19.31 11.52
CA LEU A 351 -4.18 19.08 11.82
C LEU A 351 -4.65 19.98 12.98
N ARG A 352 -3.86 20.15 14.03
CA ARG A 352 -4.17 21.08 15.15
C ARG A 352 -4.30 22.53 14.67
N ASP A 353 -3.41 22.94 13.78
CA ASP A 353 -3.35 24.30 13.25
C ASP A 353 -4.33 24.53 12.08
N LYS A 354 -5.17 23.53 11.73
CA LYS A 354 -6.07 23.53 10.57
C LYS A 354 -5.38 23.97 9.27
N LYS A 355 -4.15 23.52 9.05
CA LYS A 355 -3.39 23.77 7.82
C LYS A 355 -4.02 23.07 6.62
N SER A 356 -3.64 23.47 5.42
CA SER A 356 -3.90 22.73 4.19
C SER A 356 -2.83 21.66 3.91
N ALA A 357 -3.14 20.73 3.00
CA ALA A 357 -2.18 19.71 2.56
C ALA A 357 -0.92 20.33 1.93
N LEU A 358 -1.06 21.44 1.21
CA LEU A 358 0.06 22.20 0.65
C LEU A 358 0.94 22.81 1.76
N GLN A 359 0.33 23.39 2.80
CA GLN A 359 1.08 23.93 3.93
C GLN A 359 1.79 22.83 4.73
N LEU A 360 1.20 21.63 4.84
CA LEU A 360 1.81 20.46 5.48
C LEU A 360 3.11 20.03 4.77
N VAL A 361 3.11 19.93 3.44
CA VAL A 361 4.31 19.51 2.70
C VAL A 361 5.42 20.56 2.68
N GLN A 362 5.09 21.82 3.00
CA GLN A 362 6.05 22.91 3.19
C GLN A 362 6.67 22.93 4.59
N MET A 363 6.16 22.13 5.55
CA MET A 363 6.72 22.07 6.89
C MET A 363 8.16 21.51 6.85
N PRO A 364 9.05 21.98 7.74
CA PRO A 364 10.40 21.44 7.85
C PRO A 364 10.38 19.94 8.09
N VAL A 365 11.30 19.25 7.43
CA VAL A 365 11.43 17.80 7.50
C VAL A 365 12.05 17.39 8.84
N VAL A 366 11.37 16.48 9.55
CA VAL A 366 11.77 15.98 10.87
C VAL A 366 11.95 14.48 10.85
N THR A 367 12.92 13.97 11.61
CA THR A 367 12.95 12.56 12.05
C THR A 367 12.88 12.50 13.57
N VAL A 368 12.28 11.43 14.09
CA VAL A 368 12.13 11.22 15.54
C VAL A 368 12.71 9.87 15.91
N GLU A 369 13.93 9.89 16.45
CA GLU A 369 14.67 8.68 16.82
C GLU A 369 14.35 8.27 18.26
N ARG A 370 14.24 6.96 18.51
CA ARG A 370 14.13 6.43 19.86
C ARG A 370 15.53 6.24 20.44
N LYS A 371 15.85 6.92 21.54
CA LYS A 371 17.09 6.66 22.28
C LYS A 371 16.98 5.28 22.92
N ARG A 372 17.96 4.42 22.64
CA ARG A 372 18.22 3.24 23.48
C ARG A 372 19.16 3.67 24.59
N PHE A 373 18.73 3.50 25.84
CA PHE A 373 19.64 3.58 26.97
C PHE A 373 20.49 2.30 26.96
N GLU A 374 21.80 2.44 26.86
CA GLU A 374 22.74 1.30 26.93
C GLU A 374 23.53 1.34 28.24
N GLY A 375 23.78 0.15 28.81
CA GLY A 375 24.77 -0.13 29.86
C GLY A 375 24.78 0.82 31.06
N ASP A 376 25.66 1.83 31.01
CA ASP A 376 25.93 2.76 32.11
C ASP A 376 24.73 3.65 32.49
N ASP A 377 23.86 3.98 31.53
CA ASP A 377 22.68 4.82 31.80
C ASP A 377 21.58 4.08 32.58
N LEU A 378 21.47 2.76 32.38
CA LEU A 378 20.55 1.89 33.11
C LEU A 378 21.02 1.63 34.55
N HIS A 379 22.34 1.56 34.77
CA HIS A 379 22.92 1.42 36.11
C HIS A 379 22.76 2.68 36.97
N ARG A 380 22.76 3.87 36.36
CA ARG A 380 22.58 5.15 37.07
C ARG A 380 21.12 5.49 37.40
N ASN A 381 20.16 4.99 36.63
CA ASN A 381 18.73 5.23 36.83
C ASN A 381 17.90 4.00 36.42
N PRO A 382 17.78 2.98 37.30
CA PRO A 382 17.04 1.75 37.00
C PRO A 382 15.55 1.98 36.70
N ASP A 383 14.98 3.08 37.20
CA ASP A 383 13.58 3.48 36.99
C ASP A 383 13.29 3.99 35.56
N ARG A 384 14.33 4.24 34.74
CA ARG A 384 14.16 4.73 33.35
C ARG A 384 14.07 3.63 32.30
N SER A 385 14.20 2.37 32.68
CA SER A 385 14.07 1.21 31.78
C SER A 385 12.74 1.18 31.01
N HIS A 386 11.71 1.87 31.51
CA HIS A 386 10.38 2.00 30.90
C HIS A 386 10.09 3.38 30.28
N SER A 387 11.01 4.34 30.36
CA SER A 387 10.81 5.67 29.76
C SER A 387 11.49 5.72 28.39
N GLU A 388 10.72 5.68 27.31
CA GLU A 388 11.25 5.86 25.96
C GLU A 388 11.60 7.34 25.74
N ALA A 389 12.90 7.66 25.67
CA ALA A 389 13.33 9.01 25.32
C ALA A 389 13.38 9.15 23.79
N PHE A 390 12.67 10.14 23.24
CA PHE A 390 12.70 10.46 21.81
C PHE A 390 13.57 11.68 21.53
N THR A 391 14.33 11.64 20.44
CA THR A 391 15.14 12.77 19.96
C THR A 391 14.62 13.22 18.61
N GLN A 392 14.26 14.51 18.51
CA GLN A 392 13.85 15.13 17.25
C GLN A 392 15.09 15.66 16.54
N SER A 393 15.21 15.37 15.25
CA SER A 393 16.26 15.94 14.40
C SER A 393 15.63 16.62 13.19
N PHE A 394 16.08 17.84 12.90
CA PHE A 394 15.60 18.66 11.79
C PHE A 394 16.63 18.63 10.66
N GLN A 395 16.19 18.33 9.44
CA GLN A 395 17.05 18.42 8.27
C GLN A 395 17.11 19.89 7.79
N HIS A 396 18.00 20.68 8.40
CA HIS A 396 18.28 22.05 7.94
C HIS A 396 19.19 22.03 6.71
N ARG A 397 18.63 21.73 5.53
CA ARG A 397 19.22 22.20 4.27
C ARG A 397 18.12 22.81 3.42
N PRO A 398 18.25 24.08 3.00
CA PRO A 398 17.29 24.66 2.08
C PRO A 398 17.25 23.77 0.82
N PRO A 399 16.06 23.49 0.26
CA PRO A 399 16.00 22.86 -1.05
C PRO A 399 16.77 23.73 -2.03
N PHE A 400 17.59 23.13 -2.90
CA PHE A 400 18.32 23.87 -3.95
C PHE A 400 17.38 24.65 -4.87
N PHE A 401 16.08 24.28 -4.86
CA PHE A 401 15.01 25.11 -5.38
C PHE A 401 14.10 25.56 -4.23
N SER A 402 14.36 26.75 -3.71
CA SER A 402 13.33 27.56 -3.05
C SER A 402 12.45 28.13 -4.16
N TRP A 403 11.24 27.60 -4.33
CA TRP A 403 10.28 28.17 -5.26
C TRP A 403 9.49 29.27 -4.52
N CYS A 404 9.74 30.52 -4.93
CA CYS A 404 8.89 31.68 -4.63
C CYS A 404 7.52 31.55 -5.30
#